data_AF-A0A950P219-F1
#
_entry.id   AF-A0A950P219-F1
#
_cell.length_a   1.000
_cell.length_b   1.000
_cell.length_c   1.000
_cell.angle_alpha   90.00
_cell.angle_beta   90.00
_cell.angle_gamma   90.00
#
_symmetry.space_group_name_H-M   'P 1'
#
loop_
_entity.id
_entity.type
_entity.pdbx_description
1 polymer ?
#
loop_
_entity_poly.entity_id
_entity_poly.type
_entity_poly.pdbx_seq_one_letter_code
_entity_poly.pdbx_strand_id
1 'polypeptide(L)'
;MEFGQGITSGVVMAAVDFEAAARALEAGALACSGGEGRVLRIATSIAGGVPVDLREAVTGLDENNAVLAAAAVLHAAGCRDLRTTAQGGRR
;
A
#
# COMPACT_ATOMS: atom_id res chain seq x y z
N MET A 1 -2.33 9.13 12.64
CA MET A 1 -0.86 9.23 12.53
C MET A 1 -0.23 7.93 13.01
N GLU A 2 0.62 7.34 12.19
CA GLU A 2 1.42 6.14 12.46
C GLU A 2 2.90 6.53 12.55
N PHE A 3 3.67 5.87 13.43
CA PHE A 3 5.09 6.15 13.64
C PHE A 3 5.95 4.93 13.33
N GLY A 4 6.97 5.10 12.50
CA GLY A 4 8.01 4.12 12.24
C GLY A 4 9.19 4.32 13.19
N GLN A 5 9.59 3.25 13.89
CA GLN A 5 10.73 3.26 14.79
C GLN A 5 11.97 2.63 14.15
N GLY A 6 13.14 3.14 14.49
CA GLY A 6 14.42 2.52 14.11
C GLY A 6 14.56 1.16 14.79
N ILE A 7 14.89 0.13 14.01
CA ILE A 7 14.96 -1.27 14.50
C ILE A 7 15.98 -1.44 15.63
N THR A 8 17.08 -0.68 15.59
CA THR A 8 18.17 -0.77 16.58
C THR A 8 18.05 0.24 17.72
N SER A 9 17.46 1.40 17.48
CA SER A 9 17.40 2.50 18.46
C SER A 9 16.06 2.64 19.17
N GLY A 10 14.96 2.10 18.61
CA GLY A 10 13.60 2.31 19.10
C GLY A 10 13.08 3.75 18.93
N VAL A 11 13.91 4.66 18.40
CA VAL A 11 13.57 6.07 18.20
C VAL A 11 12.66 6.21 16.99
N VAL A 12 11.66 7.09 17.07
CA VAL A 12 10.80 7.44 15.94
C VAL A 12 11.63 8.09 14.84
N MET A 13 11.65 7.47 13.67
CA MET A 13 12.39 7.92 12.48
C MET A 13 11.47 8.38 11.35
N ALA A 14 10.22 7.91 11.35
CA ALA A 14 9.23 8.28 10.35
C ALA A 14 7.86 8.46 10.99
N ALA A 15 7.04 9.31 10.39
CA ALA A 15 5.64 9.45 10.74
C ALA A 15 4.83 9.56 9.45
N VAL A 16 3.69 8.87 9.41
CA VAL A 16 2.75 8.94 8.30
C VAL A 16 1.36 9.28 8.85
N ASP A 17 0.76 10.31 8.29
CA ASP A 17 -0.67 10.56 8.47
C ASP A 17 -1.38 10.15 7.17
N PHE A 18 -2.00 8.96 7.19
CA PHE A 18 -2.66 8.40 6.01
C PHE A 18 -3.87 9.21 5.55
N GLU A 19 -4.60 9.83 6.48
CA GLU A 19 -5.75 10.67 6.12
C GLU A 19 -5.26 11.97 5.48
N ALA A 20 -4.23 12.60 6.05
CA ALA A 20 -3.60 13.78 5.45
C ALA A 20 -2.96 13.45 4.09
N ALA A 21 -2.32 12.29 3.96
CA ALA A 21 -1.73 11.83 2.70
C ALA A 21 -2.79 11.61 1.62
N ALA A 22 -3.93 10.99 1.95
CA ALA A 22 -5.05 10.82 1.03
C ALA A 22 -5.60 12.18 0.57
N ARG A 23 -5.78 13.12 1.49
CA ARG A 23 -6.25 14.48 1.16
C ARG A 23 -5.27 15.24 0.27
N ALA A 24 -3.97 15.14 0.54
CA ALA A 24 -2.94 15.78 -0.27
C ALA A 24 -2.89 15.18 -1.69
N LEU A 25 -3.09 13.87 -1.80
CA LEU A 25 -3.16 13.18 -3.08
C LEU A 25 -4.39 13.62 -3.91
N GLU A 26 -5.58 13.62 -3.32
CA GLU A 26 -6.82 14.04 -4.01
C GLU A 26 -6.80 15.53 -4.38
N ALA A 27 -6.10 16.35 -3.59
CA ALA A 27 -5.87 17.77 -3.91
C ALA A 27 -4.84 17.98 -5.03
N GLY A 28 -4.18 16.93 -5.53
CA GLY A 28 -3.09 17.05 -6.52
C GLY A 28 -1.86 17.77 -5.96
N ALA A 29 -1.69 17.80 -4.64
CA ALA A 29 -0.63 18.55 -3.96
C ALA A 29 0.70 17.77 -3.87
N LEU A 30 0.70 16.49 -4.25
CA LEU A 30 1.86 15.63 -4.23
C LEU A 30 2.53 15.58 -5.60
N ALA A 31 3.85 15.75 -5.62
CA ALA A 31 4.67 15.49 -6.81
C ALA A 31 4.84 13.96 -6.96
N CYS A 32 3.79 13.27 -7.39
CA CYS A 32 3.80 11.85 -7.67
C CYS A 32 3.25 11.54 -9.06
N SER A 33 3.74 10.47 -9.67
CA SER A 33 3.14 9.89 -10.87
C SER A 33 1.76 9.31 -10.58
N GLY A 34 0.97 9.05 -11.63
CA GLY A 34 -0.35 8.42 -11.49
C GLY A 34 -0.29 7.02 -10.85
N GLY A 35 0.78 6.26 -11.11
CA GLY A 35 1.01 4.94 -10.51
C GLY A 35 1.34 5.03 -9.02
N GLU A 36 2.24 5.94 -8.63
CA GLU A 36 2.58 6.18 -7.22
C GLU A 36 1.37 6.68 -6.42
N GLY A 37 0.60 7.61 -6.98
CA GLY A 37 -0.65 8.07 -6.36
C GLY A 37 -1.62 6.92 -6.13
N ARG A 38 -1.73 6.01 -7.10
CA ARG A 38 -2.58 4.83 -6.99
C ARG A 38 -2.14 3.86 -5.90
N VAL A 39 -0.84 3.57 -5.81
CA VAL A 39 -0.27 2.78 -4.70
C VAL A 39 -0.53 3.46 -3.36
N LEU A 40 -0.37 4.79 -3.28
CA LEU A 40 -0.65 5.54 -2.06
C LEU A 40 -2.14 5.49 -1.66
N ARG A 41 -3.09 5.52 -2.61
CA ARG A 41 -4.52 5.30 -2.28
C ARG A 41 -4.76 3.92 -1.68
N ILE A 42 -4.15 2.88 -2.23
CA ILE A 42 -4.27 1.53 -1.67
C ILE A 42 -3.67 1.48 -0.27
N ALA A 43 -2.48 2.04 -0.08
CA ALA A 43 -1.81 2.05 1.22
C ALA A 43 -2.63 2.80 2.29
N THR A 44 -3.16 3.98 1.95
CA THR A 44 -4.03 4.76 2.85
C THR A 44 -5.33 4.04 3.18
N SER A 45 -5.88 3.25 2.24
CA SER A 45 -7.05 2.42 2.49
C SER A 45 -6.74 1.25 3.44
N ILE A 46 -5.65 0.51 3.20
CA ILE A 46 -5.27 -0.64 4.01
C ILE A 46 -4.85 -0.22 5.43
N ALA A 47 -4.00 0.80 5.56
CA ALA A 47 -3.44 1.20 6.85
C ALA A 47 -4.33 2.21 7.60
N GLY A 48 -4.96 3.13 6.88
CA GLY A 48 -5.77 4.21 7.45
C GLY A 48 -7.29 4.00 7.37
N GLY A 49 -7.77 2.96 6.68
CA GLY A 49 -9.20 2.72 6.50
C GLY A 49 -9.91 3.73 5.59
N VAL A 50 -9.16 4.52 4.82
CA VAL A 50 -9.72 5.52 3.90
C VAL A 50 -10.47 4.80 2.77
N PRO A 51 -11.76 5.11 2.51
CA PRO A 51 -12.49 4.51 1.40
C PRO A 51 -11.86 4.87 0.05
N VAL A 52 -11.76 3.89 -0.84
CA VAL A 52 -11.22 4.08 -2.19
C VAL A 52 -12.09 3.34 -3.20
N ASP A 53 -12.28 3.92 -4.40
CA ASP A 53 -12.78 3.17 -5.55
C ASP A 53 -11.68 2.22 -6.05
N LEU A 54 -11.84 0.92 -5.78
CA LEU A 54 -10.89 -0.09 -6.19
C LEU A 54 -10.72 -0.15 -7.72
N ARG A 55 -11.75 0.12 -8.52
CA ARG A 55 -11.63 0.12 -9.98
C ARG A 55 -10.62 1.18 -10.40
N GLU A 56 -10.79 2.41 -9.92
CA GLU A 56 -9.86 3.49 -10.20
C GLU A 56 -8.49 3.25 -9.59
N ALA A 57 -8.43 2.66 -8.39
CA ALA A 57 -7.21 2.40 -7.65
C ALA A 57 -6.44 1.15 -8.10
N VAL A 58 -6.98 0.30 -8.96
CA VAL A 58 -6.21 -0.83 -9.54
C VAL A 58 -5.94 -0.63 -11.03
N THR A 59 -6.79 0.12 -11.74
CA THR A 59 -6.66 0.32 -13.19
C THR A 59 -5.38 1.09 -13.52
N GLY A 60 -4.42 0.47 -14.19
CA GLY A 60 -3.16 1.12 -14.55
C GLY A 60 -2.06 1.04 -13.48
N LEU A 61 -2.20 0.15 -12.50
CA LEU A 61 -1.03 -0.38 -11.81
C LEU A 61 -0.20 -1.23 -12.79
N ASP A 62 1.12 -1.12 -12.71
CA ASP A 62 2.02 -2.11 -13.32
C ASP A 62 2.01 -3.42 -12.52
N GLU A 63 2.56 -4.48 -13.13
CA GLU A 63 2.58 -5.82 -12.58
C GLU A 63 3.19 -5.89 -11.17
N ASN A 64 4.31 -5.20 -10.94
CA ASN A 64 5.00 -5.25 -9.64
C ASN A 64 4.14 -4.62 -8.54
N ASN A 65 3.58 -3.44 -8.82
CA ASN A 65 2.75 -2.74 -7.86
C ASN A 65 1.42 -3.47 -7.61
N ALA A 66 0.85 -4.15 -8.61
CA ALA A 66 -0.33 -4.99 -8.43
C ALA A 66 -0.04 -6.18 -7.49
N VAL A 67 1.11 -6.85 -7.66
CA VAL A 67 1.54 -7.95 -6.78
C VAL A 67 1.77 -7.47 -5.35
N LEU A 68 2.41 -6.30 -5.17
CA LEU A 68 2.63 -5.73 -3.84
C LEU A 68 1.31 -5.33 -3.16
N ALA A 69 0.38 -4.74 -3.90
CA ALA A 69 -0.96 -4.41 -3.37
C ALA A 69 -1.71 -5.67 -2.92
N ALA A 70 -1.70 -6.74 -3.72
CA ALA A 70 -2.30 -8.01 -3.33
C ALA A 70 -1.63 -8.60 -2.08
N ALA A 71 -0.28 -8.58 -2.02
CA ALA A 71 0.46 -9.03 -0.85
C ALA A 71 0.14 -8.22 0.40
N ALA A 72 -0.06 -6.91 0.29
CA ALA A 72 -0.45 -6.05 1.40
C ALA A 72 -1.86 -6.38 1.92
N VAL A 73 -2.83 -6.62 1.02
CA VAL A 73 -4.18 -7.07 1.41
C VAL A 73 -4.13 -8.42 2.11
N LEU A 74 -3.37 -9.37 1.59
CA LEU A 74 -3.19 -10.69 2.20
C LEU A 74 -2.54 -10.59 3.58
N HIS A 75 -1.53 -9.73 3.72
CA HIS A 75 -0.90 -9.46 5.00
C HIS A 75 -1.89 -8.88 6.01
N ALA A 76 -2.70 -7.90 5.60
CA ALA A 76 -3.74 -7.30 6.43
C ALA A 76 -4.82 -8.32 6.83
N ALA A 77 -5.14 -9.28 5.95
CA ALA A 77 -6.03 -10.40 6.25
C ALA A 77 -5.40 -11.50 7.13
N GLY A 78 -4.11 -11.40 7.48
CA GLY A 78 -3.39 -12.42 8.24
C GLY A 78 -2.90 -13.62 7.41
N CYS A 79 -3.08 -13.59 6.09
CA CYS A 79 -2.65 -14.64 5.15
C CYS A 79 -1.18 -14.44 4.76
N ARG A 80 -0.24 -14.92 5.59
CA ARG A 80 1.21 -14.80 5.33
C ARG A 80 1.81 -15.84 4.37
N ASP A 81 1.07 -16.89 4.00
CA ASP A 81 1.62 -18.03 3.25
C ASP A 81 0.77 -18.41 2.02
N LEU A 82 0.93 -17.65 0.93
CA LEU A 82 0.42 -18.03 -0.40
C LEU A 82 1.56 -18.37 -1.39
N ARG A 83 2.82 -18.31 -0.94
CA ARG A 83 3.97 -18.71 -1.77
C ARG A 83 4.05 -20.23 -1.95
N THR A 84 3.34 -21.02 -1.15
CA THR A 84 3.33 -22.49 -1.27
C THR A 84 2.41 -23.04 -2.36
N THR A 85 1.41 -22.28 -2.85
CA THR A 85 0.41 -22.84 -3.79
C THR A 85 0.63 -22.46 -5.26
N ALA A 86 1.49 -21.47 -5.56
CA ALA A 86 1.72 -21.01 -6.94
C ALA A 86 3.03 -21.54 -7.59
N GLN A 87 3.85 -22.30 -6.87
CA GLN A 87 5.15 -22.81 -7.38
C GLN A 87 5.16 -24.31 -7.71
N GLY A 88 3.98 -24.95 -7.74
CA GLY A 88 3.77 -26.36 -8.09
C GLY A 88 3.37 -26.62 -9.55
N GLY A 89 3.60 -25.68 -10.46
CA GLY A 89 3.07 -25.73 -11.83
C GLY A 89 4.04 -25.25 -12.91
N ARG A 90 5.27 -25.76 -12.92
CA ARG A 90 6.11 -25.77 -14.12
C ARG A 90 6.82 -27.13 -14.22
N ARG A 91 6.21 -28.03 -15.00
CA ARG A 91 6.88 -29.16 -15.64
C ARG A 91 6.89 -28.91 -17.14
#